data_AF-A0AAJ8LK73-F1
#
_entry.id   AF-A0AAJ8LK73-F1
#
_cell.length_a   1.000
_cell.length_b   1.000
_cell.length_c   1.000
_cell.angle_alpha   90.00
_cell.angle_beta   90.00
_cell.angle_gamma   90.00
#
_symmetry.space_group_name_H-M   'P 1'
#
loop_
_entity.id
_entity.type
_entity.pdbx_description
1 polymer ?
#
loop_
_entity_poly.entity_id
_entity_poly.type
_entity_poly.pdbx_seq_one_letter_code
_entity_poly.pdbx_strand_id
1 'polypeptide(L)'
;MSLNTSNILLNPLPELQQAFSNNSFGIDSYRLRAEECYPSTPAEIELVRKEVEKNGGGVGGISERVVGRGWMKLLDEEGQGWVRLDRSGWTIESATGQPPLLSKIGKTYESLETLLIDTSRAYAEAMNKEIWKRFEGHPGLQEDPHEQDEGEAAKENGQVDEGDDTGKNEVGQCQGR
;
A
#
# COMPACT_ATOMS: atom_id res chain seq x y z
N MET A 1 36.86 4.49 -1.81
CA MET A 1 35.66 4.68 -0.95
C MET A 1 34.71 3.56 -1.30
N SER A 2 34.07 2.91 -0.32
CA SER A 2 33.12 1.81 -0.60
C SER A 2 31.84 2.38 -1.18
N LEU A 3 31.35 1.83 -2.29
CA LEU A 3 30.09 2.20 -2.92
C LEU A 3 28.91 1.58 -2.15
N ASN A 4 28.70 2.05 -0.91
CA ASN A 4 27.50 1.73 -0.12
C ASN A 4 26.32 2.62 -0.56
N THR A 5 25.95 2.51 -1.84
CA THR A 5 24.70 3.04 -2.37
C THR A 5 24.06 2.01 -3.28
N SER A 6 22.78 1.75 -3.02
CA SER A 6 21.93 0.73 -3.64
C SER A 6 21.73 1.00 -5.14
N ASN A 7 22.70 0.61 -5.98
CA ASN A 7 22.62 0.74 -7.44
C ASN A 7 21.75 -0.38 -8.03
N ILE A 8 20.43 -0.26 -7.82
CA ILE A 8 19.36 -1.24 -8.16
C ILE A 8 19.05 -1.30 -9.69
N LEU A 9 19.87 -0.66 -10.53
CA LEU A 9 19.62 -0.51 -11.97
C LEU A 9 20.90 -0.67 -12.79
N LEU A 10 21.69 -1.70 -12.47
CA LEU A 10 22.76 -2.18 -13.36
C LEU A 10 22.27 -3.35 -14.23
N ASN A 11 21.26 -4.11 -13.77
CA ASN A 11 20.63 -5.17 -14.54
C ASN A 11 19.15 -5.29 -14.11
N PRO A 12 18.17 -4.70 -14.82
CA PRO A 12 16.82 -4.62 -14.30
C PRO A 12 16.10 -5.98 -14.21
N LEU A 13 16.64 -7.06 -14.79
CA LEU A 13 15.97 -8.37 -14.81
C LEU A 13 15.96 -9.10 -13.45
N PRO A 14 17.11 -9.34 -12.78
CA PRO A 14 17.11 -9.92 -11.43
C PRO A 14 16.40 -9.01 -10.42
N GLU A 15 16.55 -7.69 -10.55
CA GLU A 15 15.88 -6.71 -9.70
C GLU A 15 14.34 -6.75 -9.85
N LEU A 16 13.81 -6.85 -11.08
CA LEU A 16 12.38 -7.15 -11.31
C LEU A 16 11.98 -8.50 -10.69
N GLN A 17 12.77 -9.55 -10.94
CA GLN A 17 12.48 -10.90 -10.45
C GLN A 17 12.39 -10.94 -8.91
N GLN A 18 13.33 -10.28 -8.24
CA GLN A 18 13.39 -10.19 -6.79
C GLN A 18 12.22 -9.36 -6.25
N ALA A 19 11.90 -8.21 -6.86
CA ALA A 19 10.77 -7.38 -6.45
C ALA A 19 9.44 -8.14 -6.55
N PHE A 20 9.17 -8.83 -7.66
CA PHE A 20 7.96 -9.65 -7.77
C PHE A 20 7.97 -10.85 -6.82
N SER A 21 9.12 -11.51 -6.62
CA SER A 21 9.23 -12.64 -5.69
C SER A 21 9.07 -12.23 -4.22
N ASN A 22 9.52 -11.04 -3.84
CA ASN A 22 9.34 -10.52 -2.48
C ASN A 22 7.86 -10.17 -2.21
N ASN A 23 7.14 -9.74 -3.24
CA ASN A 23 5.74 -9.28 -3.17
C ASN A 23 4.71 -10.35 -3.59
N SER A 24 5.15 -11.60 -3.85
CA SER A 24 4.28 -12.66 -4.36
C SER A 24 3.19 -13.11 -3.38
N PHE A 25 3.25 -12.69 -2.11
CA PHE A 25 2.18 -12.92 -1.13
C PHE A 25 0.93 -12.05 -1.42
N GLY A 26 1.08 -10.95 -2.16
CA GLY A 26 0.03 -9.97 -2.44
C GLY A 26 -0.31 -9.80 -3.92
N ILE A 27 0.20 -10.69 -4.78
CA ILE A 27 0.03 -10.67 -6.24
C ILE A 27 -0.40 -12.07 -6.68
N ASP A 28 -1.43 -12.19 -7.53
CA ASP A 28 -1.96 -13.47 -8.02
C ASP A 28 -0.96 -14.16 -8.96
N SER A 29 -0.38 -13.41 -9.90
CA SER A 29 0.63 -13.92 -10.82
C SER A 29 1.45 -12.81 -11.46
N TYR A 30 2.67 -13.12 -11.91
CA TYR A 30 3.53 -12.17 -12.62
C TYR A 30 4.30 -12.84 -13.77
N ARG A 31 4.79 -12.03 -14.70
CA ARG A 31 5.62 -12.47 -15.83
C ARG A 31 6.63 -11.38 -16.19
N LEU A 32 7.90 -11.74 -16.34
CA LEU A 32 8.92 -10.83 -16.89
C LEU A 32 8.87 -10.85 -18.43
N ARG A 33 9.10 -9.70 -19.07
CA ARG A 33 9.25 -9.58 -20.53
C ARG A 33 10.71 -9.31 -20.86
N ALA A 34 11.54 -10.35 -20.72
CA ALA A 34 12.99 -10.25 -20.84
C ALA A 34 13.45 -9.76 -22.23
N GLU A 35 12.66 -10.01 -23.26
CA GLU A 35 12.85 -9.52 -24.63
C GLU A 35 12.68 -8.00 -24.80
N GLU A 36 12.08 -7.31 -23.82
CA GLU A 36 11.98 -5.84 -23.77
C GLU A 36 12.74 -5.24 -22.56
N CYS A 37 13.64 -6.01 -21.95
CA CYS A 37 14.53 -5.52 -20.91
C CYS A 37 15.91 -5.18 -21.49
N TYR A 38 16.52 -4.10 -21.01
CA TYR A 38 17.91 -3.74 -21.30
C TYR A 38 18.60 -3.24 -20.02
N PRO A 39 19.85 -3.63 -19.73
CA PRO A 39 20.63 -4.66 -20.43
C PRO A 39 20.05 -6.07 -20.23
N SER A 40 20.30 -6.95 -21.20
CA SER A 40 19.83 -8.36 -21.18
C SER A 40 20.99 -9.36 -21.18
N THR A 41 22.16 -8.95 -21.68
CA THR A 41 23.36 -9.78 -21.81
C THR A 41 24.52 -9.27 -20.94
N PRO A 42 25.50 -10.14 -20.58
CA PRO A 42 26.69 -9.73 -19.82
C PRO A 42 27.50 -8.60 -20.47
N ALA A 43 27.52 -8.53 -21.81
CA ALA A 43 28.22 -7.47 -22.53
C ALA A 43 27.53 -6.11 -22.39
N GLU A 44 26.20 -6.07 -22.44
CA GLU A 44 25.42 -4.84 -22.25
C GLU A 44 25.49 -4.35 -20.80
N ILE A 45 25.46 -5.26 -19.81
CA ILE A 45 25.66 -4.93 -18.39
C ILE A 45 27.02 -4.23 -18.18
N GLU A 46 28.07 -4.73 -18.83
CA GLU A 46 29.41 -4.16 -18.76
C GLU A 46 29.53 -2.80 -19.48
N LEU A 47 28.76 -2.57 -20.55
CA LEU A 47 28.64 -1.25 -21.18
C LEU A 47 27.94 -0.25 -20.25
N VAL A 48 26.80 -0.64 -19.65
CA VAL A 48 26.05 0.19 -18.70
C VAL A 48 26.92 0.54 -17.48
N ARG A 49 27.68 -0.42 -16.93
CA ARG A 49 28.63 -0.17 -15.85
C ARG A 49 29.65 0.93 -16.20
N LYS A 50 30.27 0.83 -17.38
CA LYS A 50 31.25 1.82 -17.86
C LYS A 50 30.64 3.19 -18.13
N GLU A 51 29.39 3.24 -18.57
CA GLU A 51 28.65 4.50 -18.71
C GLU A 51 28.38 5.15 -17.35
N VAL A 52 27.93 4.38 -16.35
CA VAL A 52 27.73 4.87 -14.98
C VAL A 52 29.02 5.41 -14.37
N GLU A 53 30.14 4.68 -14.50
CA GLU A 53 31.46 5.12 -14.05
C GLU A 53 31.91 6.42 -14.73
N LYS A 54 31.73 6.51 -16.05
CA LYS A 54 32.08 7.72 -16.84
C LYS A 54 31.22 8.94 -16.48
N ASN A 55 29.95 8.73 -16.13
CA ASN A 55 29.00 9.79 -15.83
C ASN A 55 29.06 10.27 -14.35
N GLY A 56 30.07 9.87 -13.58
CA GLY A 56 30.30 10.32 -12.21
C GLY A 56 29.73 9.41 -11.11
N GLY A 57 29.10 8.27 -11.49
CA GLY A 57 28.55 7.29 -10.57
C GLY A 57 27.15 7.62 -10.02
N GLY A 58 26.45 6.59 -9.57
CA GLY A 58 25.09 6.70 -9.00
C GLY A 58 23.97 6.84 -10.03
N VAL A 59 22.74 7.00 -9.54
CA VAL A 59 21.50 6.92 -10.35
C VAL A 59 21.45 7.93 -11.50
N GLY A 60 22.00 9.13 -11.30
CA GLY A 60 22.10 10.15 -12.36
C GLY A 60 23.04 9.77 -13.51
N GLY A 61 23.96 8.83 -13.29
CA GLY A 61 24.85 8.30 -14.33
C GLY A 61 24.28 7.13 -15.12
N ILE A 62 23.14 6.56 -14.70
CA ILE A 62 22.49 5.42 -15.34
C ILE A 62 21.80 5.87 -16.63
N SER A 63 22.11 5.18 -17.73
CA SER A 63 21.52 5.48 -19.05
C SER A 63 20.00 5.31 -19.04
N GLU A 64 19.27 6.20 -19.71
CA GLU A 64 17.82 6.10 -19.95
C GLU A 64 17.40 4.84 -20.72
N ARG A 65 18.37 4.16 -21.35
CA ARG A 65 18.17 2.87 -22.00
C ARG A 65 17.99 1.72 -21.00
N VAL A 66 18.42 1.89 -19.73
CA VAL A 66 18.25 0.85 -18.70
C VAL A 66 16.78 0.77 -18.31
N VAL A 67 16.16 -0.33 -18.69
CA VAL A 67 14.73 -0.55 -18.54
C VAL A 67 14.42 -2.01 -18.29
N GLY A 68 13.60 -2.29 -17.29
CA GLY A 68 12.95 -3.58 -17.09
C GLY A 68 11.46 -3.48 -17.41
N ARG A 69 10.88 -4.56 -17.95
CA ARG A 69 9.43 -4.70 -18.09
C ARG A 69 8.91 -5.99 -17.49
N GLY A 70 7.82 -5.86 -16.74
CA GLY A 70 7.06 -6.97 -16.18
C GLY A 70 5.56 -6.78 -16.36
N TRP A 71 4.83 -7.87 -16.20
CA TRP A 71 3.38 -7.90 -16.07
C TRP A 71 3.00 -8.51 -14.73
N MET A 72 1.93 -8.01 -14.14
CA MET A 72 1.37 -8.52 -12.90
C MET A 72 -0.15 -8.59 -12.99
N LYS A 73 -0.74 -9.55 -12.27
CA LYS A 73 -2.16 -9.66 -11.96
C LYS A 73 -2.32 -9.57 -10.45
N LEU A 74 -3.18 -8.66 -10.02
CA LEU A 74 -3.50 -8.42 -8.61
C LEU A 74 -4.44 -9.51 -8.09
N LEU A 75 -4.51 -9.60 -6.77
CA LEU A 75 -5.50 -10.43 -6.06
C LEU A 75 -6.94 -9.90 -6.27
N ASP A 76 -7.92 -10.70 -5.86
CA ASP A 76 -9.35 -10.35 -5.78
C ASP A 76 -9.95 -9.69 -7.04
N GLU A 77 -9.42 -10.06 -8.21
CA GLU A 77 -9.79 -9.52 -9.53
C GLU A 77 -9.67 -7.99 -9.64
N GLU A 78 -8.85 -7.35 -8.80
CA GLU A 78 -8.64 -5.89 -8.81
C GLU A 78 -8.04 -5.39 -10.13
N GLY A 79 -7.26 -6.23 -10.81
CA GLY A 79 -6.80 -5.97 -12.17
C GLY A 79 -5.50 -6.66 -12.54
N GLN A 80 -4.95 -6.24 -13.67
CA GLN A 80 -3.68 -6.70 -14.21
C GLN A 80 -3.06 -5.59 -15.08
N GLY A 81 -1.74 -5.55 -15.19
CA GLY A 81 -1.06 -4.50 -15.94
C GLY A 81 0.41 -4.75 -16.21
N TRP A 82 0.94 -3.97 -17.16
CA TRP A 82 2.36 -3.90 -17.48
C TRP A 82 3.01 -2.78 -16.68
N VAL A 83 4.12 -3.11 -16.02
CA VAL A 83 4.96 -2.17 -15.27
C VAL A 83 6.35 -2.08 -15.88
N ARG A 84 6.89 -0.86 -15.87
CA ARG A 84 8.26 -0.55 -16.24
C ARG A 84 9.06 -0.19 -15.00
N LEU A 85 10.29 -0.69 -14.92
CA LEU A 85 11.30 -0.29 -13.96
C LEU A 85 12.42 0.45 -14.71
N ASP A 86 12.66 1.71 -14.39
CA ASP A 86 13.76 2.51 -14.95
C ASP A 86 14.38 3.43 -13.88
N ARG A 87 15.33 4.30 -14.26
CA ARG A 87 16.05 5.21 -13.33
C ARG A 87 15.15 6.20 -12.55
N SER A 88 13.88 6.36 -12.95
CA SER A 88 12.88 7.15 -12.23
C SER A 88 12.06 6.33 -11.22
N GLY A 89 12.10 5.00 -11.30
CA GLY A 89 11.36 4.08 -10.44
C GLY A 89 10.43 3.15 -11.22
N TRP A 90 9.27 2.85 -10.61
CA TRP A 90 8.26 1.91 -11.09
C TRP A 90 7.06 2.64 -11.69
N THR A 91 6.74 2.39 -12.96
CA THR A 91 5.64 3.05 -13.68
C THR A 91 4.66 2.03 -14.26
N ILE A 92 3.36 2.27 -14.14
CA ILE A 92 2.34 1.47 -14.84
C ILE A 92 2.25 1.97 -16.30
N GLU A 93 2.63 1.15 -17.27
CA GLU A 93 2.56 1.51 -18.70
C GLU A 93 1.16 1.23 -19.29
N SER A 94 0.48 0.19 -18.83
CA SER A 94 -0.91 -0.10 -19.21
C SER A 94 -1.56 -1.05 -18.20
N ALA A 95 -2.88 -0.98 -18.05
CA ALA A 95 -3.63 -1.84 -17.14
C ALA A 95 -5.07 -2.10 -17.61
N THR A 96 -5.65 -3.19 -17.10
CA THR A 96 -7.07 -3.54 -17.21
C THR A 96 -7.55 -4.00 -15.83
N GLY A 97 -8.68 -3.48 -15.34
CA GLY A 97 -9.17 -3.81 -14.01
C GLY A 97 -10.03 -2.69 -13.41
N GLN A 98 -9.97 -2.55 -12.10
CA GLN A 98 -10.76 -1.59 -11.33
C GLN A 98 -10.18 -0.15 -11.39
N PRO A 99 -11.01 0.89 -11.12
CA PRO A 99 -10.56 2.28 -11.17
C PRO A 99 -9.31 2.65 -10.35
N PRO A 100 -9.04 2.07 -9.15
CA PRO A 100 -7.81 2.34 -8.42
C PRO A 100 -6.55 2.10 -9.27
N LEU A 101 -6.44 0.94 -9.93
CA LEU A 101 -5.33 0.61 -10.81
C LEU A 101 -5.30 1.48 -12.08
N LEU A 102 -6.45 1.64 -12.75
CA LEU A 102 -6.55 2.39 -14.01
C LEU A 102 -6.18 3.88 -13.83
N SER A 103 -6.50 4.47 -12.69
CA SER A 103 -6.22 5.88 -12.38
C SER A 103 -4.72 6.22 -12.22
N LYS A 104 -3.84 5.21 -12.10
CA LYS A 104 -2.40 5.39 -11.89
C LYS A 104 -1.54 5.05 -13.11
N ILE A 105 -2.15 4.78 -14.28
CA ILE A 105 -1.39 4.60 -15.52
C ILE A 105 -0.55 5.86 -15.79
N GLY A 106 0.75 5.67 -16.04
CA GLY A 106 1.73 6.74 -16.21
C GLY A 106 2.26 7.37 -14.92
N LYS A 107 1.75 7.01 -13.74
CA LYS A 107 2.32 7.45 -12.45
C LYS A 107 3.54 6.60 -12.10
N THR A 108 4.61 7.26 -11.64
CA THR A 108 5.85 6.61 -11.19
C THR A 108 5.92 6.58 -9.65
N TYR A 109 6.47 5.50 -9.11
CA TYR A 109 6.65 5.20 -7.69
C TYR A 109 8.09 4.83 -7.39
N GLU A 110 8.55 5.05 -6.17
CA GLU A 110 9.92 4.72 -5.74
C GLU A 110 10.20 3.21 -5.68
N SER A 111 9.17 2.41 -5.40
CA SER A 111 9.25 0.96 -5.19
C SER A 111 7.99 0.26 -5.71
N LEU A 112 8.07 -1.06 -5.86
CA LEU A 112 6.93 -1.89 -6.24
C LEU A 112 5.90 -1.95 -5.09
N GLU A 113 6.36 -1.95 -3.85
CA GLU A 113 5.54 -1.94 -2.64
C GLU A 113 4.64 -0.69 -2.61
N THR A 114 5.21 0.51 -2.79
CA THR A 114 4.43 1.77 -2.77
C THR A 114 3.44 1.84 -3.95
N LEU A 115 3.78 1.25 -5.11
CA LEU A 115 2.88 1.11 -6.26
C LEU A 115 1.70 0.20 -5.92
N LEU A 116 1.96 -0.99 -5.34
CA LEU A 116 0.93 -1.96 -5.00
C LEU A 116 -0.01 -1.45 -3.90
N ILE A 117 0.52 -0.80 -2.85
CA ILE A 117 -0.31 -0.18 -1.79
C ILE A 117 -1.28 0.88 -2.34
N ASP A 118 -0.86 1.68 -3.32
CA ASP A 118 -1.68 2.77 -3.91
C ASP A 118 -2.63 2.28 -5.04
N THR A 119 -2.57 0.99 -5.42
CA THR A 119 -3.35 0.42 -6.53
C THR A 119 -4.19 -0.81 -6.17
N SER A 120 -3.85 -1.51 -5.10
CA SER A 120 -4.43 -2.80 -4.70
C SER A 120 -4.74 -2.81 -3.20
N ARG A 121 -6.03 -2.87 -2.86
CA ARG A 121 -6.47 -3.00 -1.48
C ARG A 121 -6.19 -4.41 -0.97
N ALA A 122 -6.42 -5.42 -1.81
CA ALA A 122 -6.13 -6.81 -1.49
C ALA A 122 -4.64 -7.04 -1.15
N TYR A 123 -3.72 -6.38 -1.88
CA TYR A 123 -2.30 -6.37 -1.55
C TYR A 123 -2.03 -5.77 -0.16
N ALA A 124 -2.62 -4.61 0.16
CA ALA A 124 -2.41 -3.95 1.46
C ALA A 124 -2.92 -4.81 2.63
N GLU A 125 -4.06 -5.48 2.45
CA GLU A 125 -4.59 -6.44 3.43
C GLU A 125 -3.71 -7.71 3.55
N ALA A 126 -3.17 -8.21 2.44
CA ALA A 126 -2.22 -9.32 2.44
C ALA A 126 -0.89 -8.96 3.12
N MET A 127 -0.37 -7.75 2.88
CA MET A 127 0.84 -7.22 3.53
C MET A 127 0.66 -7.12 5.04
N ASN A 128 -0.49 -6.63 5.52
CA ASN A 128 -0.80 -6.61 6.96
C ASN A 128 -0.82 -8.02 7.56
N LYS A 129 -1.45 -9.00 6.89
CA LYS A 129 -1.44 -10.41 7.34
C LYS A 129 -0.01 -10.97 7.40
N GLU A 130 0.83 -10.67 6.42
CA GLU A 130 2.23 -11.11 6.40
C GLU A 130 3.07 -10.44 7.51
N ILE A 131 2.74 -9.21 7.91
CA ILE A 131 3.32 -8.56 9.10
C ILE A 131 2.89 -9.30 10.37
N TRP A 132 1.60 -9.58 10.56
CA TRP A 132 1.07 -10.26 11.75
C TRP A 132 1.64 -11.65 12.00
N LYS A 133 1.87 -12.46 10.95
CA LYS A 133 2.57 -13.77 11.05
C LYS A 133 3.94 -13.70 11.72
N ARG A 134 4.62 -12.55 11.69
CA ARG A 134 5.93 -12.36 12.35
C ARG A 134 5.81 -12.12 13.86
N PHE A 135 4.60 -11.84 14.35
CA PHE A 135 4.29 -11.66 15.77
C PHE A 135 3.52 -12.86 16.36
N GLU A 136 2.92 -13.71 15.53
CA GLU A 136 2.39 -15.03 15.92
C GLU A 136 3.50 -15.89 16.58
N GLY A 137 3.51 -15.91 17.92
CA GLY A 137 4.53 -16.61 18.72
C GLY A 137 5.40 -15.72 19.60
N HIS A 138 5.27 -14.38 19.52
CA HIS A 138 5.90 -13.46 20.47
C HIS A 138 4.91 -13.06 21.58
N PRO A 139 5.12 -13.48 22.86
CA PRO A 139 4.16 -13.27 23.96
C PRO A 139 4.13 -11.81 24.51
N GLY A 140 4.53 -10.84 23.69
CA GLY A 140 4.52 -9.40 24.02
C GLY A 140 3.39 -8.60 23.36
N LEU A 141 2.60 -9.23 22.49
CA LEU A 141 1.38 -8.67 21.89
C LEU A 141 0.20 -9.54 22.30
N GLN A 142 -0.03 -9.62 23.60
CA GLN A 142 -1.35 -9.98 24.11
C GLN A 142 -2.23 -8.74 23.91
N GLU A 143 -3.21 -8.83 23.00
CA GLU A 143 -4.22 -7.79 22.82
C GLU A 143 -4.91 -7.57 24.17
N ASP A 144 -4.88 -6.34 24.70
CA ASP A 144 -5.60 -6.00 25.93
C ASP A 144 -7.11 -6.26 25.72
N PRO A 145 -7.72 -7.25 26.39
CA PRO A 145 -9.10 -7.66 26.13
C PRO A 145 -10.08 -6.77 26.91
N HIS A 146 -9.98 -5.45 26.71
CA HIS A 146 -10.72 -4.44 27.46
C HIS A 146 -11.38 -3.40 26.55
N GLU A 147 -12.23 -3.84 25.60
CA GLU A 147 -13.25 -2.95 25.01
C GLU A 147 -14.47 -3.68 24.42
N GLN A 148 -15.10 -4.56 25.21
CA GLN A 148 -16.47 -5.14 25.14
C GLN A 148 -16.51 -6.25 26.21
N ASP A 149 -17.50 -6.43 27.09
CA ASP A 149 -18.88 -5.93 27.26
C ASP A 149 -19.17 -6.07 28.80
N GLU A 150 -20.02 -5.33 29.52
CA GLU A 150 -21.48 -5.49 29.70
C GLU A 150 -21.92 -4.58 30.89
N GLY A 151 -23.24 -4.33 31.07
CA GLY A 151 -23.81 -3.71 32.29
C GLY A 151 -24.64 -2.44 32.03
N GLU A 152 -25.73 -2.51 31.28
CA GLU A 152 -27.08 -2.92 31.74
C GLU A 152 -27.88 -1.80 32.43
N ALA A 153 -29.16 -1.67 32.06
CA ALA A 153 -29.97 -0.49 32.35
C ALA A 153 -30.65 -0.52 33.74
N ALA A 154 -30.29 0.42 34.61
CA ALA A 154 -31.05 0.71 35.83
C ALA A 154 -32.13 1.77 35.56
N LYS A 155 -33.35 1.33 35.25
CA LYS A 155 -34.56 2.14 35.43
C LYS A 155 -35.03 2.01 36.88
N GLU A 156 -34.91 3.05 37.68
CA GLU A 156 -35.53 3.10 39.00
C GLU A 156 -36.84 3.90 38.96
N ASN A 157 -37.97 3.20 38.97
CA ASN A 157 -39.28 3.78 39.23
C ASN A 157 -39.55 3.71 40.74
N GLY A 158 -39.54 4.84 41.43
CA GLY A 158 -40.09 4.98 42.79
C GLY A 158 -41.43 5.72 42.73
N GLN A 159 -42.53 5.07 43.16
CA GLN A 159 -43.87 5.68 43.21
C GLN A 159 -44.56 5.41 44.56
N VAL A 160 -44.91 6.51 45.25
CA VAL A 160 -45.97 6.73 46.28
C VAL A 160 -45.93 8.26 46.53
N ASP A 161 -46.93 9.13 46.32
CA ASP A 161 -48.41 9.18 46.49
C ASP A 161 -48.88 9.72 47.87
N GLU A 162 -49.99 10.49 47.86
CA GLU A 162 -50.59 11.34 48.94
C GLU A 162 -49.70 12.51 49.48
N GLY A 163 -50.13 13.72 49.89
CA GLY A 163 -51.40 14.47 49.98
C GLY A 163 -51.27 15.58 51.06
N ASP A 164 -51.93 16.75 51.10
CA ASP A 164 -52.81 17.51 50.17
C ASP A 164 -52.94 18.99 50.66
N ASP A 165 -53.47 19.92 49.85
CA ASP A 165 -53.89 21.32 50.16
C ASP A 165 -52.77 22.35 50.55
N THR A 166 -52.82 23.69 50.38
CA THR A 166 -53.87 24.66 49.96
C THR A 166 -53.24 25.90 49.25
N GLY A 167 -53.93 26.51 48.27
CA GLY A 167 -54.14 27.97 48.29
C GLY A 167 -53.34 28.97 47.42
N LYS A 168 -54.04 29.48 46.38
CA LYS A 168 -54.17 30.91 45.96
C LYS A 168 -53.12 31.59 45.04
N ASN A 169 -53.66 32.07 43.90
CA ASN A 169 -53.48 33.39 43.26
C ASN A 169 -52.11 33.74 42.61
N GLU A 170 -52.00 34.53 41.53
CA GLU A 170 -52.99 35.22 40.68
C GLU A 170 -52.40 35.51 39.26
N VAL A 171 -53.30 35.59 38.27
CA VAL A 171 -53.27 36.29 36.96
C VAL A 171 -51.93 36.81 36.37
N GLY A 172 -51.66 36.45 35.11
CA GLY A 172 -50.65 37.11 34.26
C GLY A 172 -50.81 36.80 32.76
N GLN A 173 -51.71 37.51 32.07
CA GLN A 173 -51.85 37.43 30.60
C GLN A 173 -50.73 38.20 29.88
N CYS A 174 -50.27 37.71 28.72
CA CYS A 174 -50.40 38.43 27.44
C CYS A 174 -49.93 37.62 26.22
N GLN A 175 -50.63 37.82 25.11
CA GLN A 175 -50.30 37.34 23.76
C GLN A 175 -49.12 38.17 23.19
N GLY A 176 -48.35 37.77 22.19
CA GLY A 176 -48.64 36.84 21.10
C GLY A 176 -48.93 37.62 19.81
N ARG A 177 -47.87 37.97 19.06
CA ARG A 177 -47.86 38.33 17.63
C ARG A 177 -46.46 38.21 17.07
#